data_AF-A0A969ZW91-F1
#
_entry.id   AF-A0A969ZW91-F1
#
_cell.length_a   1.000
_cell.length_b   1.000
_cell.length_c   1.000
_cell.angle_alpha   90.00
_cell.angle_beta   90.00
_cell.angle_gamma   90.00
#
_symmetry.space_group_name_H-M   'P 1'
#
loop_
_entity.id
_entity.type
_entity.pdbx_description
1 polymer ?
#
loop_
_entity_poly.entity_id
_entity_poly.type
_entity_poly.pdbx_seq_one_letter_code
_entity_poly.pdbx_strand_id
1 'polypeptide(L)'
;MSEKTIFDRLEDYIKANYVGEAIDFVCDEVTDHTQDDPDDPFTAISESVSCRPVVDSDQIPLDEVTESFQETFLNFLGIKADSELYDKIPIDRKLISKIRDNADFIPNKNLVILLGIGLELNREEMDALLRSARYRLSRSHKDELAIAFCIENKIYDVKQIDQLFDDQGLLPISQRI
;
A
#
# COMPACT_ATOMS: atom_id res chain seq x y z
N MET A 1 -6.52 15.85 -31.80
CA MET A 1 -6.10 14.92 -30.74
C MET A 1 -6.61 15.52 -29.45
N SER A 2 -7.57 14.90 -28.78
CA SER A 2 -8.03 15.39 -27.48
C SER A 2 -6.89 15.22 -26.47
N GLU A 3 -6.58 16.25 -25.70
CA GLU A 3 -5.72 16.10 -24.51
C GLU A 3 -6.40 15.14 -23.54
N LYS A 4 -5.65 14.13 -23.08
CA LYS A 4 -6.13 13.21 -22.05
C LYS A 4 -6.23 13.96 -20.74
N THR A 5 -7.36 13.83 -20.07
CA THR A 5 -7.54 14.40 -18.73
C THR A 5 -6.67 13.64 -17.71
N ILE A 6 -6.52 14.19 -16.51
CA ILE A 6 -5.81 13.49 -15.44
C ILE A 6 -6.51 12.19 -15.03
N PHE A 7 -7.84 12.13 -15.18
CA PHE A 7 -8.65 10.94 -14.95
C PHE A 7 -8.36 9.84 -15.97
N ASP A 8 -8.30 10.19 -17.26
CA ASP A 8 -7.94 9.22 -18.31
C ASP A 8 -6.55 8.64 -18.07
N ARG A 9 -5.60 9.48 -17.63
CA ARG A 9 -4.22 9.07 -17.33
C ARG A 9 -4.16 8.15 -16.11
N LEU A 10 -4.96 8.40 -15.08
CA LEU A 10 -5.07 7.53 -13.91
C LEU A 10 -5.65 6.17 -14.30
N GLU A 11 -6.72 6.16 -15.11
CA GLU A 11 -7.34 4.91 -15.56
C GLU A 11 -6.35 4.07 -16.39
N ASP A 12 -5.64 4.69 -17.33
CA ASP A 12 -4.58 4.03 -18.11
C ASP A 12 -3.47 3.50 -17.20
N TYR A 13 -3.07 4.26 -16.19
CA TYR A 13 -2.05 3.86 -15.22
C TYR A 13 -2.48 2.65 -14.42
N ILE A 14 -3.70 2.64 -13.88
CA ILE A 14 -4.24 1.50 -13.14
C ILE A 14 -4.29 0.28 -14.05
N LYS A 15 -4.83 0.39 -15.28
CA LYS A 15 -4.88 -0.74 -16.22
C LYS A 15 -3.50 -1.31 -16.54
N ALA A 16 -2.49 -0.46 -16.67
CA ALA A 16 -1.12 -0.89 -17.01
C ALA A 16 -0.37 -1.52 -15.82
N ASN A 17 -0.67 -1.10 -14.59
CA ASN A 17 0.09 -1.49 -13.39
C ASN A 17 -0.67 -2.42 -12.44
N TYR A 18 -1.97 -2.63 -12.63
CA TYR A 18 -2.77 -3.50 -11.79
C TYR A 18 -2.37 -4.96 -11.99
N VAL A 19 -1.78 -5.53 -10.96
CA VAL A 19 -1.56 -6.96 -10.85
C VAL A 19 -2.81 -7.50 -10.18
N GLY A 20 -3.75 -8.00 -11.01
CA GLY A 20 -4.92 -8.69 -10.48
C GLY A 20 -4.47 -9.76 -9.51
N GLU A 21 -5.17 -9.89 -8.38
CA GLU A 21 -5.04 -11.08 -7.56
C GLU A 21 -5.38 -12.26 -8.46
N ALA A 22 -4.36 -12.90 -9.01
CA ALA A 22 -4.49 -14.26 -9.50
C ALA A 22 -4.79 -15.08 -8.25
N ILE A 23 -6.07 -15.18 -7.90
CA ILE A 23 -6.56 -16.36 -7.22
C ILE A 23 -6.48 -17.44 -8.30
N ASP A 24 -5.28 -17.91 -8.57
CA ASP A 24 -5.10 -19.14 -9.32
C ASP A 24 -5.67 -20.21 -8.41
N PHE A 25 -6.96 -20.51 -8.59
CA PHE A 25 -7.49 -21.75 -8.08
C PHE A 25 -6.86 -22.83 -8.96
N VAL A 26 -5.66 -23.26 -8.58
CA VAL A 26 -5.11 -24.53 -9.02
C VAL A 26 -6.05 -25.59 -8.46
N CYS A 27 -7.16 -25.84 -9.16
CA CYS A 27 -7.68 -27.19 -9.20
C CYS A 27 -6.61 -27.96 -9.95
N ASP A 28 -5.67 -28.56 -9.21
CA ASP A 28 -4.86 -29.62 -9.78
C ASP A 28 -5.87 -30.65 -10.27
N GLU A 29 -5.97 -30.81 -11.59
CA GLU A 29 -6.70 -31.93 -12.15
C GLU A 29 -5.86 -33.14 -11.75
N VAL A 30 -6.21 -33.74 -10.60
CA VAL A 30 -5.68 -35.02 -10.13
C VAL A 30 -5.89 -36.01 -11.27
N THR A 31 -4.83 -36.23 -12.05
CA THR A 31 -4.78 -37.35 -12.96
C THR A 31 -4.66 -38.57 -12.09
N ASP A 32 -5.82 -39.18 -11.88
CA ASP A 32 -6.03 -40.44 -11.18
C ASP A 32 -5.10 -41.51 -11.75
N HIS A 33 -4.02 -41.77 -11.02
CA HIS A 33 -3.33 -43.05 -11.08
C HIS A 33 -3.65 -43.77 -9.77
N THR A 34 -4.88 -44.29 -9.71
CA THR A 34 -5.23 -45.41 -8.84
C THR A 34 -4.24 -46.55 -9.05
N GLN A 35 -3.38 -46.78 -8.05
CA GLN A 35 -2.88 -48.11 -7.78
C GLN A 35 -3.70 -48.65 -6.62
N ASP A 36 -4.58 -49.59 -6.93
CA ASP A 36 -5.38 -50.38 -5.99
C ASP A 36 -4.47 -51.10 -4.98
N ASP A 37 -4.37 -50.57 -3.77
CA ASP A 37 -3.93 -51.31 -2.58
C ASP A 37 -5.12 -51.45 -1.61
N PRO A 38 -5.80 -52.61 -1.57
CA PRO A 38 -7.11 -52.76 -0.91
C PRO A 38 -7.09 -52.92 0.62
N ASP A 39 -5.98 -52.69 1.32
CA ASP A 39 -5.84 -53.02 2.76
C ASP A 39 -5.17 -51.95 3.65
N ASP A 40 -5.23 -50.64 3.31
CA ASP A 40 -4.76 -49.59 4.24
C ASP A 40 -5.90 -49.00 5.11
N PRO A 41 -5.89 -49.21 6.44
CA PRO A 41 -6.98 -48.80 7.33
C PRO A 41 -6.84 -47.37 7.88
N PHE A 42 -6.01 -46.49 7.30
CA PHE A 42 -5.82 -45.13 7.84
C PHE A 42 -6.22 -44.01 6.85
N THR A 43 -7.47 -44.05 6.38
CA THR A 43 -8.11 -42.86 5.79
C THR A 43 -8.64 -41.94 6.90
N ALA A 44 -7.82 -40.97 7.31
CA ALA A 44 -8.27 -39.69 7.86
C ALA A 44 -7.07 -38.74 8.02
N ILE A 45 -6.76 -37.97 6.97
CA ILE A 45 -6.08 -36.68 7.16
C ILE A 45 -6.93 -35.61 6.49
N SER A 46 -7.72 -34.95 7.33
CA SER A 46 -8.41 -33.70 7.03
C SER A 46 -7.38 -32.59 6.84
N GLU A 47 -7.67 -31.73 5.86
CA GLU A 47 -7.24 -30.33 5.72
C GLU A 47 -5.78 -29.96 6.01
N SER A 48 -5.09 -29.52 4.96
CA SER A 48 -4.84 -28.09 4.79
C SER A 48 -4.20 -27.85 3.44
N VAL A 49 -4.93 -27.24 2.50
CA VAL A 49 -4.31 -26.60 1.35
C VAL A 49 -3.61 -25.37 1.92
N SER A 50 -2.28 -25.43 2.04
CA SER A 50 -1.49 -24.23 2.29
C SER A 50 -1.40 -23.47 0.98
N CYS A 51 -2.45 -22.70 0.68
CA CYS A 51 -2.38 -21.67 -0.34
C CYS A 51 -1.33 -20.65 0.11
N ARG A 52 -0.11 -20.75 -0.43
CA ARG A 52 0.82 -19.63 -0.35
C ARG A 52 0.34 -18.59 -1.34
N PRO A 53 0.02 -17.36 -0.90
CA PRO A 53 -0.38 -16.30 -1.81
C PRO A 53 0.73 -16.09 -2.85
N VAL A 54 0.33 -15.85 -4.09
CA VAL A 54 1.24 -15.41 -5.16
C VAL A 54 1.90 -14.14 -4.65
N VAL A 55 3.20 -14.25 -4.39
CA VAL A 55 4.01 -13.18 -3.85
C VAL A 55 4.17 -12.12 -4.92
N ASP A 56 3.64 -10.92 -4.65
CA ASP A 56 4.03 -9.72 -5.39
C ASP A 56 5.57 -9.68 -5.40
N SER A 57 6.17 -9.69 -6.59
CA SER A 57 7.63 -9.78 -6.76
C SER A 57 8.38 -8.52 -6.29
N ASP A 58 7.70 -7.53 -5.70
CA ASP A 58 8.32 -6.42 -4.96
C ASP A 58 8.50 -6.74 -3.45
N GLN A 59 8.81 -8.00 -3.13
CA GLN A 59 9.40 -8.34 -1.84
C GLN A 59 10.79 -7.72 -1.74
N ILE A 60 10.83 -6.51 -1.20
CA ILE A 60 12.07 -5.98 -0.64
C ILE A 60 12.26 -6.69 0.71
N PRO A 61 13.36 -7.45 0.88
CA PRO A 61 13.62 -8.19 2.10
C PRO A 61 13.51 -7.24 3.29
N LEU A 62 12.67 -7.62 4.25
CA LEU A 62 12.42 -6.85 5.48
C LEU A 62 13.69 -6.71 6.34
N ASP A 63 14.72 -7.48 6.01
CA ASP A 63 16.02 -7.58 6.68
C ASP A 63 16.92 -6.34 6.49
N GLU A 64 16.57 -5.37 5.63
CA GLU A 64 17.34 -4.12 5.44
C GLU A 64 16.67 -2.86 6.02
N VAL A 65 15.59 -2.98 6.79
CA VAL A 65 15.01 -1.80 7.48
C VAL A 65 15.89 -1.45 8.69
N THR A 66 16.87 -0.57 8.48
CA THR A 66 17.83 -0.17 9.51
C THR A 66 17.34 0.96 10.42
N GLU A 67 16.36 1.75 9.97
CA GLU A 67 15.88 2.96 10.67
C GLU A 67 14.41 2.81 11.08
N SER A 68 14.06 3.37 12.25
CA SER A 68 12.69 3.33 12.76
C SER A 68 11.78 4.34 12.04
N PHE A 69 10.47 4.04 11.95
CA PHE A 69 9.49 4.97 11.38
C PHE A 69 9.60 6.37 11.97
N GLN A 70 9.72 6.45 13.31
CA GLN A 70 9.82 7.72 14.01
C GLN A 70 11.01 8.54 13.52
N GLU A 71 12.21 7.95 13.47
CA GLU A 71 13.43 8.63 13.03
C GLU A 71 13.32 9.11 11.58
N THR A 72 12.91 8.22 10.67
CA THR A 72 12.72 8.56 9.25
C THR A 72 11.69 9.68 9.07
N PHE A 73 10.54 9.57 9.76
CA PHE A 73 9.49 10.59 9.69
C PHE A 73 9.95 11.93 10.25
N LEU A 74 10.63 11.94 11.41
CA LEU A 74 11.14 13.17 12.02
C LEU A 74 12.24 13.82 11.18
N ASN A 75 13.06 13.02 10.49
CA ASN A 75 14.04 13.52 9.53
C ASN A 75 13.34 14.25 8.36
N PHE A 76 12.34 13.62 7.73
CA PHE A 76 11.56 14.30 6.68
C PHE A 76 10.82 15.53 7.20
N LEU A 77 10.27 15.46 8.42
CA LEU A 77 9.63 16.59 9.07
C LEU A 77 10.62 17.75 9.28
N GLY A 78 11.87 17.47 9.66
CA GLY A 78 12.90 18.50 9.83
C GLY A 78 13.36 19.17 8.54
N ILE A 79 13.27 18.46 7.41
CA ILE A 79 13.75 18.93 6.09
C ILE A 79 12.63 19.61 5.29
N LYS A 80 11.40 19.06 5.35
CA LYS A 80 10.29 19.44 4.47
C LYS A 80 9.09 20.05 5.17
N ALA A 81 8.99 19.98 6.50
CA ALA A 81 7.80 20.52 7.15
C ALA A 81 7.82 22.04 7.15
N ASP A 82 6.78 22.61 6.56
CA ASP A 82 6.43 24.01 6.72
C ASP A 82 5.39 24.21 7.82
N SER A 83 5.18 25.47 8.20
CA SER A 83 4.15 25.85 9.18
C SER A 83 2.73 25.42 8.77
N GLU A 84 2.52 25.18 7.47
CA GLU A 84 1.25 24.83 6.84
C GLU A 84 0.98 23.32 6.72
N LEU A 85 1.89 22.45 7.18
CA LEU A 85 1.69 20.98 7.10
C LEU A 85 0.33 20.55 7.66
N TYR A 86 -0.10 21.15 8.77
CA TYR A 86 -1.37 20.85 9.43
C TYR A 86 -2.60 21.36 8.67
N ASP A 87 -2.44 22.34 7.79
CA ASP A 87 -3.51 22.86 6.95
C ASP A 87 -3.65 22.06 5.64
N LYS A 88 -2.56 21.43 5.19
CA LYS A 88 -2.52 20.60 3.98
C LYS A 88 -3.19 19.25 4.14
N ILE A 89 -3.14 18.66 5.34
CA ILE A 89 -3.64 17.31 5.60
C ILE A 89 -4.55 17.27 6.84
N PRO A 90 -5.60 16.43 6.86
CA PRO A 90 -6.54 16.31 7.98
C PRO A 90 -5.93 15.53 9.17
N ILE A 91 -4.87 16.06 9.79
CA ILE A 91 -4.26 15.49 10.99
C ILE A 91 -4.19 16.48 12.15
N ASP A 92 -4.33 15.96 13.36
CA ASP A 92 -4.16 16.74 14.58
C ASP A 92 -2.67 16.98 14.89
N ARG A 93 -2.34 18.20 15.35
CA ARG A 93 -0.99 18.52 15.89
C ARG A 93 -0.54 17.55 16.98
N LYS A 94 -1.50 17.06 17.76
CA LYS A 94 -1.29 16.08 18.83
C LYS A 94 -0.77 14.74 18.31
N LEU A 95 -1.05 14.38 17.06
CA LEU A 95 -0.57 13.13 16.46
C LEU A 95 0.95 13.17 16.27
N ILE A 96 1.48 14.30 15.80
CA ILE A 96 2.94 14.49 15.68
C ILE A 96 3.59 14.51 17.08
N SER A 97 2.94 15.11 18.08
CA SER A 97 3.41 14.99 19.48
C SER A 97 3.46 13.53 19.94
N LYS A 98 2.43 12.73 19.69
CA LYS A 98 2.44 11.29 20.00
C LYS A 98 3.57 10.55 19.30
N ILE A 99 3.84 10.86 18.04
CA ILE A 99 4.95 10.25 17.29
C ILE A 99 6.29 10.67 17.91
N ARG A 100 6.46 11.92 18.34
CA ARG A 100 7.69 12.39 19.00
C ARG A 100 7.92 11.75 20.37
N ASP A 101 6.86 11.56 21.14
CA ASP A 101 6.96 11.11 22.53
C ASP A 101 6.98 9.57 22.66
N ASN A 102 6.58 8.83 21.62
CA ASN A 102 6.51 7.37 21.63
C ASN A 102 7.33 6.75 20.48
N ALA A 103 8.51 6.21 20.81
CA ALA A 103 9.37 5.53 19.85
C ALA A 103 8.78 4.22 19.31
N ASP A 104 7.91 3.56 20.08
CA ASP A 104 7.22 2.35 19.68
C ASP A 104 5.87 2.64 18.99
N PHE A 105 5.65 3.88 18.52
CA PHE A 105 4.43 4.23 17.81
C PHE A 105 4.35 3.47 16.48
N ILE A 106 3.34 2.61 16.35
CA ILE A 106 3.04 1.89 15.11
C ILE A 106 1.95 2.66 14.36
N PRO A 107 2.29 3.43 13.32
CA PRO A 107 1.29 4.13 12.53
C PRO A 107 0.45 3.14 11.72
N ASN A 108 -0.82 3.50 11.46
CA ASN A 108 -1.59 2.85 10.40
C ASN A 108 -1.01 3.25 9.04
N LYS A 109 -1.02 2.34 8.07
CA LYS A 109 -0.58 2.58 6.68
C LYS A 109 -1.18 3.85 6.08
N ASN A 110 -2.49 4.05 6.23
CA ASN A 110 -3.16 5.24 5.69
C ASN A 110 -2.62 6.54 6.30
N LEU A 111 -2.28 6.51 7.60
CA LEU A 111 -1.64 7.64 8.25
C LEU A 111 -0.25 7.90 7.68
N VAL A 112 0.56 6.86 7.45
CA VAL A 112 1.89 7.01 6.84
C VAL A 112 1.79 7.65 5.45
N ILE A 113 0.84 7.18 4.63
CA ILE A 113 0.60 7.72 3.29
C ILE A 113 0.19 9.20 3.39
N LEU A 114 -0.74 9.53 4.27
CA LEU A 114 -1.20 10.90 4.44
C LEU A 114 -0.08 11.83 4.92
N LEU A 115 0.76 11.37 5.85
CA LEU A 115 1.95 12.10 6.30
C LEU A 115 2.92 12.34 5.14
N GLY A 116 3.17 11.33 4.31
CA GLY A 116 4.03 11.49 3.13
C GLY A 116 3.44 12.45 2.09
N ILE A 117 2.12 12.46 1.91
CA ILE A 117 1.42 13.42 1.04
C ILE A 117 1.56 14.85 1.59
N GLY A 118 1.32 15.04 2.90
CA GLY A 118 1.45 16.36 3.52
C GLY A 118 2.88 16.91 3.49
N LEU A 119 3.87 16.03 3.48
CA LEU A 119 5.29 16.36 3.30
C LEU A 119 5.73 16.42 1.84
N GLU A 120 4.81 16.22 0.88
CA GLU A 120 5.08 16.24 -0.56
C GLU A 120 6.28 15.34 -0.93
N LEU A 121 6.30 14.12 -0.35
CA LEU A 121 7.33 13.13 -0.63
C LEU A 121 7.20 12.60 -2.05
N ASN A 122 8.33 12.55 -2.76
CA ASN A 122 8.41 11.89 -4.05
C ASN A 122 8.27 10.37 -3.89
N ARG A 123 8.25 9.64 -5.01
CA ARG A 123 8.03 8.18 -5.00
C ARG A 123 9.04 7.42 -4.13
N GLU A 124 10.32 7.74 -4.25
CA GLU A 124 11.39 7.07 -3.50
C GLU A 124 11.33 7.41 -2.01
N GLU A 125 11.07 8.68 -1.67
CA GLU A 125 10.92 9.16 -0.30
C GLU A 125 9.69 8.55 0.38
N MET A 126 8.55 8.46 -0.33
CA MET A 126 7.34 7.80 0.18
C MET A 126 7.62 6.31 0.43
N ASP A 127 8.29 5.63 -0.51
CA ASP A 127 8.65 4.23 -0.34
C ASP A 127 9.60 4.06 0.85
N ALA A 128 10.54 4.97 1.10
CA ALA A 128 11.40 4.95 2.28
C ALA A 128 10.61 5.14 3.58
N LEU A 129 9.65 6.07 3.61
CA LEU A 129 8.79 6.30 4.79
C LEU A 129 7.86 5.11 5.06
N LEU A 130 7.29 4.51 4.02
CA LEU A 130 6.47 3.30 4.16
C LEU A 130 7.31 2.12 4.65
N ARG A 131 8.52 1.95 4.12
CA ARG A 131 9.49 0.92 4.52
C ARG A 131 9.80 0.95 6.00
N SER A 132 10.10 2.12 6.55
CA SER A 132 10.43 2.26 7.97
C SER A 132 9.24 1.95 8.88
N ALA A 133 8.00 2.05 8.37
CA ALA A 133 6.78 1.59 9.01
C ALA A 133 6.36 0.15 8.63
N ARG A 134 7.17 -0.59 7.87
CA ARG A 134 6.90 -1.95 7.38
C ARG A 134 5.69 -2.06 6.45
N TYR A 135 5.41 -1.01 5.68
CA TYR A 135 4.38 -0.98 4.64
C TYR A 135 4.99 -0.80 3.25
N ARG A 136 4.17 -1.05 2.21
CA ARG A 136 4.43 -0.73 0.80
C ARG A 136 3.13 -0.42 0.08
N LEU A 137 3.20 0.29 -1.04
CA LEU A 137 2.08 0.41 -1.97
C LEU A 137 1.97 -0.87 -2.80
N SER A 138 0.86 -1.57 -2.64
CA SER A 138 0.48 -2.79 -3.33
C SER A 138 -0.06 -2.47 -4.72
N ARG A 139 0.35 -3.26 -5.70
CA ARG A 139 -0.18 -3.18 -7.07
C ARG A 139 -1.50 -3.94 -7.25
N SER A 140 -1.94 -4.68 -6.24
CA SER A 140 -3.21 -5.43 -6.25
C SER A 140 -4.38 -4.59 -5.75
N HIS A 141 -4.11 -3.37 -5.28
CA HIS A 141 -5.09 -2.45 -4.71
C HIS A 141 -5.17 -1.18 -5.56
N LYS A 142 -6.32 -0.94 -6.18
CA LYS A 142 -6.52 0.20 -7.10
C LYS A 142 -6.32 1.56 -6.42
N ASP A 143 -6.70 1.66 -5.16
CA ASP A 143 -6.46 2.83 -4.31
C ASP A 143 -4.98 3.08 -4.06
N GLU A 144 -4.18 2.03 -3.86
CA GLU A 144 -2.73 2.19 -3.66
C GLU A 144 -2.00 2.53 -4.96
N LEU A 145 -2.49 2.02 -6.10
CA LEU A 145 -2.06 2.46 -7.43
C LEU A 145 -2.45 3.91 -7.73
N ALA A 146 -3.64 4.35 -7.29
CA ALA A 146 -4.05 5.74 -7.42
C ALA A 146 -3.16 6.67 -6.60
N ILE A 147 -2.80 6.28 -5.38
CA ILE A 147 -1.83 7.00 -4.53
C ILE A 147 -0.46 7.08 -5.22
N ALA A 148 0.03 5.95 -5.73
CA ALA A 148 1.28 5.89 -6.50
C ALA A 148 1.27 6.87 -7.68
N PHE A 149 0.20 6.86 -8.48
CA PHE A 149 0.02 7.79 -9.59
C PHE A 149 0.04 9.24 -9.13
N CYS A 150 -0.68 9.58 -8.05
CA CYS A 150 -0.71 10.94 -7.51
C CYS A 150 0.69 11.43 -7.13
N ILE A 151 1.46 10.61 -6.41
CA ILE A 151 2.83 10.94 -6.00
C ILE A 151 3.75 11.14 -7.21
N GLU A 152 3.70 10.23 -8.19
CA GLU A 152 4.51 10.30 -9.41
C GLU A 152 4.19 11.55 -10.25
N ASN A 153 2.94 12.02 -10.20
CA ASN A 153 2.50 13.24 -10.88
C ASN A 153 2.55 14.50 -10.01
N LYS A 154 3.10 14.42 -8.78
CA LYS A 154 3.20 15.52 -7.81
C LYS A 154 1.84 16.13 -7.43
N ILE A 155 0.83 15.28 -7.33
CA ILE A 155 -0.52 15.62 -6.85
C ILE A 155 -0.56 15.33 -5.35
N TYR A 156 -0.43 16.38 -4.54
CA TYR A 156 -0.41 16.28 -3.08
C TYR A 156 -1.58 16.97 -2.38
N ASP A 157 -2.42 17.68 -3.13
CA ASP A 157 -3.63 18.29 -2.57
C ASP A 157 -4.65 17.19 -2.23
N VAL A 158 -4.96 17.05 -0.94
CA VAL A 158 -5.85 15.99 -0.45
C VAL A 158 -7.24 16.06 -1.10
N LYS A 159 -7.76 17.25 -1.38
CA LYS A 159 -9.08 17.40 -1.99
C LYS A 159 -9.04 16.93 -3.45
N GLN A 160 -7.99 17.24 -4.18
CA GLN A 160 -7.79 16.76 -5.55
C GLN A 160 -7.62 15.24 -5.59
N ILE A 161 -6.90 14.66 -4.62
CA ILE A 161 -6.77 13.20 -4.49
C ILE A 161 -8.14 12.58 -4.19
N ASP A 162 -8.90 13.14 -3.24
CA ASP A 162 -10.23 12.65 -2.89
C ASP A 162 -11.19 12.69 -4.10
N GLN A 163 -11.12 13.74 -4.93
CA GLN A 163 -11.88 13.80 -6.19
C GLN A 163 -11.49 12.69 -7.16
N LEU A 164 -10.19 12.41 -7.33
CA LEU A 164 -9.72 11.29 -8.15
C LEU A 164 -10.21 9.94 -7.62
N PHE A 165 -10.28 9.80 -6.30
CA PHE A 165 -10.79 8.59 -5.63
C PHE A 165 -12.29 8.40 -5.85
N ASP A 166 -13.09 9.46 -5.68
CA ASP A 166 -14.53 9.43 -5.90
C ASP A 166 -14.87 9.01 -7.34
N ASP A 167 -14.14 9.52 -8.34
CA ASP A 167 -14.30 9.14 -9.75
C ASP A 167 -13.99 7.65 -10.01
N GLN A 168 -13.10 7.06 -9.21
CA GLN A 168 -12.79 5.62 -9.28
C GLN A 168 -13.73 4.76 -8.40
N GLY A 169 -14.68 5.37 -7.70
CA GLY A 169 -15.56 4.70 -6.74
C GLY A 169 -14.83 4.20 -5.49
N LEU A 170 -13.72 4.86 -5.13
CA LEU A 170 -12.89 4.53 -3.97
C LEU A 170 -13.24 5.42 -2.78
N LEU A 171 -12.90 4.96 -1.56
CA LEU A 171 -13.08 5.76 -0.35
C LEU A 171 -12.03 6.88 -0.25
N PRO A 172 -12.43 8.15 -0.03
CA PRO A 172 -11.53 9.30 0.11
C PRO A 172 -10.41 9.06 1.12
N ILE A 173 -9.18 9.50 0.83
CA ILE A 173 -8.03 9.32 1.74
C ILE A 173 -8.23 10.05 3.06
N SER A 174 -8.92 11.19 3.03
CA SER A 174 -9.26 11.97 4.22
C SER A 174 -10.17 11.25 5.22
N GLN A 175 -10.87 10.18 4.79
CA GLN A 175 -11.81 9.41 5.63
C GLN A 175 -11.21 8.09 6.15
N ARG A 176 -9.93 7.81 5.89
CA ARG A 176 -9.31 6.49 6.14
C ARG A 176 -8.36 6.43 7.35
N ILE A 177 -8.34 7.47 8.17
CA ILE A 177 -7.36 7.73 9.24
C ILE A 177 -7.93 7.42 10.62
#